data_AF-A0A803KU19-F1
#
_entry.id   AF-A0A803KU19-F1
#
_cell.length_a   1.000
_cell.length_b   1.000
_cell.length_c   1.000
_cell.angle_alpha   90.00
_cell.angle_beta   90.00
_cell.angle_gamma   90.00
#
_symmetry.space_group_name_H-M   'P 1'
#
loop_
_entity.id
_entity.type
_entity.pdbx_description
1 polymer ?
#
loop_
_entity_poly.entity_id
_entity_poly.type
_entity_poly.pdbx_seq_one_letter_code
_entity_poly.pdbx_strand_id
1 'polypeptide(L)'
;MSRKNVKLSIIKDVASRKSSLTNRSHGLLKKTEEMSVLCDVDACAIIYGKDDQVPLVWPSSETEVRRIINNYKSMSHVGQSERQLDQQSLLKQTVQKNEEKLARIQSKNRELQMENIITDIMTGRATLEQVPPCDLDYMIRVLQERMKLVKNRISNWENNINNPPFQNSNTNRDDNLKINSSLCHEDGVMEASTSRNNHTSE
;
A
#
# COMPACT_ATOMS: atom_id res chain seq x y z
N MET A 1 -11.88 20.51 13.85
CA MET A 1 -10.99 19.44 14.35
C MET A 1 -10.68 18.50 13.19
N SER A 2 -9.43 18.42 12.73
CA SER A 2 -9.06 17.47 11.68
C SER A 2 -9.14 16.04 12.22
N ARG A 3 -9.92 15.17 11.58
CA ARG A 3 -9.96 13.75 11.91
C ARG A 3 -8.63 13.12 11.53
N LYS A 4 -7.99 12.43 12.48
CA LYS A 4 -6.84 11.58 12.21
C LYS A 4 -7.28 10.36 11.40
N ASN A 5 -6.52 10.01 10.37
CA ASN A 5 -6.74 8.77 9.62
C ASN A 5 -6.66 7.55 10.56
N VAL A 6 -7.64 6.64 10.45
CA VAL A 6 -7.73 5.45 11.29
C VAL A 6 -7.04 4.28 10.59
N LYS A 7 -6.09 3.64 11.28
CA LYS A 7 -5.48 2.38 10.82
C LYS A 7 -6.52 1.26 10.81
N LEU A 8 -6.66 0.56 9.67
CA LEU A 8 -7.53 -0.61 9.53
C LEU A 8 -6.92 -1.84 10.22
N SER A 9 -6.91 -1.83 11.54
CA SER A 9 -6.48 -2.94 12.40
C SER A 9 -7.41 -3.07 13.59
N ILE A 10 -7.33 -4.19 14.31
CA ILE A 10 -8.11 -4.37 15.53
C ILE A 10 -7.88 -3.22 16.52
N ILE A 11 -8.95 -2.56 16.96
CA ILE A 11 -8.89 -1.52 17.98
C ILE A 11 -8.64 -2.22 19.31
N LYS A 12 -7.49 -1.99 19.94
CA LYS A 12 -7.10 -2.68 21.18
C LYS A 12 -7.99 -2.31 22.35
N ASP A 13 -8.24 -1.00 22.52
CA ASP A 13 -9.10 -0.48 23.58
C ASP A 13 -10.56 -0.97 23.42
N VAL A 14 -11.12 -1.52 24.48
CA VAL A 14 -12.43 -2.17 24.46
C VAL A 14 -13.55 -1.14 24.29
N ALA A 15 -13.49 -0.04 25.03
CA ALA A 15 -14.52 1.00 25.00
C ALA A 15 -14.57 1.70 23.64
N SER A 16 -13.41 2.09 23.11
CA SER A 16 -13.28 2.67 21.76
C SER A 16 -13.72 1.69 20.68
N ARG A 17 -13.39 0.38 20.82
CA ARG A 17 -13.84 -0.64 19.88
C ARG A 17 -15.35 -0.79 19.88
N LYS A 18 -16.00 -0.80 21.06
CA LYS A 18 -17.46 -0.90 21.19
C LYS A 18 -18.16 0.32 20.58
N SER A 19 -17.72 1.53 20.92
CA SER A 19 -18.26 2.77 20.36
C SER A 19 -18.08 2.83 18.83
N SER A 20 -16.89 2.46 18.34
CA SER A 20 -16.62 2.40 16.90
C SER A 20 -17.52 1.37 16.19
N LEU A 21 -17.71 0.18 16.77
CA LEU A 21 -18.62 -0.83 16.23
C LEU A 21 -20.04 -0.28 16.14
N THR A 22 -20.59 0.25 17.23
CA THR A 22 -21.96 0.80 17.22
C THR A 22 -22.13 1.88 16.15
N ASN A 23 -21.22 2.87 16.10
CA ASN A 23 -21.33 3.97 15.14
C ASN A 23 -21.15 3.52 13.69
N ARG A 24 -20.16 2.64 13.43
CA ARG A 24 -19.88 2.15 12.07
C ARG A 24 -20.94 1.19 11.58
N SER A 25 -21.50 0.34 12.44
CA SER A 25 -22.59 -0.58 12.07
C SER A 25 -23.83 0.18 11.65
N HIS A 26 -24.23 1.21 12.39
CA HIS A 26 -25.36 2.07 11.99
C HIS A 26 -25.08 2.80 10.66
N GLY A 27 -23.87 3.34 10.50
CA GLY A 27 -23.45 3.96 9.24
C GLY A 27 -23.47 2.99 8.06
N LEU A 28 -23.02 1.74 8.28
CA LEU A 28 -23.02 0.70 7.27
C LEU A 28 -24.45 0.31 6.88
N LEU A 29 -25.34 0.05 7.84
CA LEU A 29 -26.74 -0.26 7.56
C LEU A 29 -27.40 0.85 6.74
N LYS A 30 -27.23 2.11 7.14
CA LYS A 30 -27.79 3.26 6.42
C LYS A 30 -27.26 3.34 4.98
N LYS A 31 -25.97 3.07 4.78
CA LYS A 31 -25.37 3.08 3.43
C LYS A 31 -25.86 1.90 2.58
N THR A 32 -26.08 0.74 3.17
CA THR A 32 -26.68 -0.41 2.49
C THR A 32 -28.11 -0.10 2.05
N GLU A 33 -28.91 0.52 2.92
CA GLU A 33 -30.26 0.98 2.60
C GLU A 33 -30.26 2.00 1.46
N GLU A 34 -29.47 3.07 1.58
CA GLU A 34 -29.34 4.09 0.53
C GLU A 34 -28.93 3.47 -0.81
N MET A 35 -27.97 2.55 -0.80
CA MET A 35 -27.50 1.87 -2.01
C MET A 35 -28.56 0.97 -2.63
N SER A 36 -29.30 0.22 -1.81
CA SER A 36 -30.41 -0.62 -2.28
C SER A 36 -31.50 0.22 -2.94
N VAL A 37 -31.89 1.33 -2.31
CA VAL A 37 -32.94 2.22 -2.83
C VAL A 37 -32.50 2.99 -4.06
N LEU A 38 -31.29 3.58 -4.06
CA LEU A 38 -30.82 4.43 -5.15
C LEU A 38 -30.49 3.65 -6.42
N CYS A 39 -29.98 2.44 -6.27
CA CYS A 39 -29.56 1.61 -7.40
C CYS A 39 -30.59 0.54 -7.77
N ASP A 40 -31.69 0.43 -7.01
CA ASP A 40 -32.70 -0.62 -7.16
C ASP A 40 -32.09 -2.02 -7.17
N VAL A 41 -31.28 -2.31 -6.14
CA VAL A 41 -30.57 -3.59 -5.99
C VAL A 41 -30.95 -4.31 -4.70
N ASP A 42 -31.09 -5.64 -4.80
CA ASP A 42 -31.23 -6.52 -3.65
C ASP A 42 -29.94 -6.48 -2.81
N ALA A 43 -30.02 -5.89 -1.61
CA ALA A 43 -28.91 -5.84 -0.67
C ALA A 43 -29.38 -6.21 0.74
N CYS A 44 -28.49 -6.82 1.52
CA CYS A 44 -28.72 -7.06 2.94
C CYS A 44 -27.41 -6.95 3.71
N ALA A 45 -27.48 -6.60 4.99
CA ALA A 45 -26.35 -6.56 5.90
C ALA A 45 -26.68 -7.32 7.18
N ILE A 46 -25.76 -8.17 7.62
CA ILE A 46 -25.85 -8.93 8.88
C ILE A 46 -24.54 -8.69 9.63
N ILE A 47 -24.63 -8.10 10.82
CA ILE A 47 -23.47 -7.71 11.62
C ILE A 47 -23.54 -8.37 12.99
N TYR A 48 -22.54 -9.19 13.29
CA TYR A 48 -22.36 -9.81 14.60
C TYR A 48 -21.37 -9.00 15.44
N GLY A 49 -21.83 -8.49 16.58
CA GLY A 49 -20.93 -8.01 17.63
C GLY A 49 -20.36 -9.17 18.43
N LYS A 50 -19.14 -9.01 18.98
CA LYS A 50 -18.48 -10.06 19.77
C LYS A 50 -19.30 -10.49 21.01
N ASP A 51 -19.99 -9.53 21.62
CA ASP A 51 -20.72 -9.72 22.87
C ASP A 51 -22.25 -9.64 22.66
N ASP A 52 -22.69 -9.50 21.41
CA ASP A 52 -24.11 -9.32 21.08
C ASP A 52 -24.77 -10.68 20.84
N GLN A 53 -25.88 -10.93 21.55
CA GLN A 53 -26.66 -12.17 21.39
C GLN A 53 -27.45 -12.21 20.09
N VAL A 54 -27.76 -11.04 19.53
CA VAL A 54 -28.58 -10.89 18.32
C VAL A 54 -27.79 -10.03 17.32
N PRO A 55 -27.66 -10.45 16.06
CA PRO A 55 -27.02 -9.63 15.05
C PRO A 55 -27.85 -8.39 14.73
N LEU A 56 -27.18 -7.32 14.35
CA LEU A 56 -27.82 -6.18 13.72
C LEU A 56 -28.05 -6.52 12.24
N VAL A 57 -29.32 -6.47 11.81
CA VAL A 57 -29.74 -6.93 10.48
C VAL A 57 -30.51 -5.85 9.73
N TRP A 58 -30.23 -5.72 8.43
CA TRP A 58 -31.03 -4.97 7.48
C TRP A 58 -31.22 -5.78 6.19
N PRO A 59 -32.42 -5.81 5.58
CA PRO A 59 -33.68 -5.25 6.10
C PRO A 59 -34.15 -5.93 7.38
N SER A 60 -35.07 -5.30 8.14
CA SER A 60 -35.61 -5.90 9.39
C SER A 60 -36.47 -7.15 9.13
N SER A 61 -36.93 -7.35 7.89
CA SER A 61 -37.70 -8.52 7.49
C SER A 61 -36.78 -9.72 7.27
N GLU A 62 -36.88 -10.73 8.14
CA GLU A 62 -36.10 -11.97 8.02
C GLU A 62 -36.41 -12.72 6.73
N THR A 63 -37.67 -12.72 6.29
CA THR A 63 -38.08 -13.38 5.04
C THR A 63 -37.39 -12.77 3.83
N GLU A 64 -37.24 -11.45 3.83
CA GLU A 64 -36.58 -10.71 2.76
C GLU A 64 -35.07 -10.97 2.75
N VAL A 65 -34.43 -10.90 3.92
CA VAL A 65 -33.01 -11.25 4.06
C VAL A 65 -32.74 -12.68 3.57
N ARG A 66 -33.60 -13.63 3.93
CA ARG A 66 -33.50 -15.02 3.46
C ARG A 66 -33.69 -15.13 1.94
N ARG A 67 -34.65 -14.39 1.36
CA ARG A 67 -34.86 -14.32 -0.10
C ARG A 67 -33.59 -13.86 -0.81
N ILE A 68 -33.00 -12.75 -0.35
CA ILE A 68 -31.77 -12.18 -0.92
C ILE A 68 -30.60 -13.18 -0.81
N ILE A 69 -30.41 -13.81 0.36
CA ILE A 69 -29.35 -14.80 0.56
C ILE A 69 -29.54 -16.03 -0.34
N ASN A 70 -30.76 -16.53 -0.47
CA ASN A 70 -31.05 -17.70 -1.30
C ASN A 70 -30.86 -17.38 -2.78
N ASN A 71 -31.31 -16.20 -3.23
CA ASN A 71 -31.06 -15.70 -4.58
C ASN A 71 -29.56 -15.62 -4.85
N TYR A 72 -28.78 -15.01 -3.94
CA TYR A 72 -27.32 -14.95 -4.04
C TYR A 72 -26.73 -16.36 -4.18
N LYS A 73 -27.08 -17.30 -3.30
CA LYS A 73 -26.58 -18.69 -3.32
C LYS A 73 -26.94 -19.46 -4.59
N SER A 74 -28.05 -19.12 -5.24
CA SER A 74 -28.50 -19.76 -6.49
C SER A 74 -27.77 -19.27 -7.74
N MET A 75 -27.05 -18.14 -7.67
CA MET A 75 -26.25 -17.63 -8.79
C MET A 75 -25.02 -18.52 -9.05
N SER A 76 -24.51 -18.54 -10.29
CA SER A 76 -23.32 -19.33 -10.62
C SER A 76 -22.06 -18.85 -9.87
N HIS A 77 -21.15 -19.77 -9.54
CA HIS A 77 -19.93 -19.48 -8.78
C HIS A 77 -19.03 -18.41 -9.43
N VAL A 78 -19.08 -18.28 -10.77
CA VAL A 78 -18.33 -17.26 -11.52
C VAL A 78 -18.83 -15.85 -11.18
N GLY A 79 -20.14 -15.66 -10.99
CA GLY A 79 -20.70 -14.36 -10.56
C GLY A 79 -20.55 -14.06 -9.07
N GLN A 80 -20.51 -15.09 -8.22
CA GLN A 80 -20.35 -14.94 -6.77
C GLN A 80 -18.90 -14.61 -6.37
N SER A 81 -17.92 -15.31 -6.93
CA SER A 81 -16.52 -15.26 -6.49
C SER A 81 -15.74 -14.02 -6.95
N GLU A 82 -16.13 -13.40 -8.06
CA GLU A 82 -15.39 -12.27 -8.64
C GLU A 82 -15.48 -10.99 -7.78
N ARG A 83 -16.50 -10.88 -6.93
CA ARG A 83 -16.74 -9.70 -6.07
C ARG A 83 -16.80 -10.02 -4.57
N GLN A 84 -16.62 -11.28 -4.18
CA GLN A 84 -16.59 -11.66 -2.78
C GLN A 84 -15.26 -11.22 -2.14
N LEU A 85 -15.33 -10.20 -1.28
CA LEU A 85 -14.23 -9.86 -0.38
C LEU A 85 -14.33 -10.72 0.87
N ASP A 86 -13.58 -11.82 0.88
CA ASP A 86 -13.49 -12.70 2.02
C ASP A 86 -12.50 -12.17 3.07
N GLN A 87 -12.84 -12.28 4.35
CA GLN A 87 -11.99 -11.85 5.46
C GLN A 87 -10.64 -12.58 5.44
N GLN A 88 -10.61 -13.86 5.09
CA GLN A 88 -9.34 -14.60 4.99
C GLN A 88 -8.47 -14.03 3.86
N SER A 89 -9.07 -13.71 2.70
CA SER A 89 -8.36 -13.09 1.58
C SER A 89 -7.76 -11.73 1.94
N LEU A 90 -8.50 -10.88 2.67
CA LEU A 90 -8.03 -9.57 3.12
C LEU A 90 -6.88 -9.69 4.13
N LEU A 91 -7.00 -10.64 5.07
CA LEU A 91 -5.94 -10.92 6.04
C LEU A 91 -4.67 -11.43 5.35
N LYS A 92 -4.79 -12.36 4.39
CA LYS A 92 -3.66 -12.83 3.57
C LYS A 92 -2.96 -11.68 2.85
N GLN A 93 -3.73 -10.82 2.17
CA GLN A 93 -3.16 -9.65 1.48
C GLN A 93 -2.46 -8.69 2.46
N THR A 94 -3.01 -8.53 3.66
CA THR A 94 -2.40 -7.67 4.70
C THR A 94 -1.10 -8.25 5.23
N VAL A 95 -1.06 -9.57 5.46
CA VAL A 95 0.16 -10.29 5.86
C VAL A 95 1.23 -10.13 4.79
N GLN A 96 0.90 -10.42 3.53
CA GLN A 96 1.82 -10.27 2.40
C GLN A 96 2.37 -8.84 2.30
N LYS A 97 1.51 -7.81 2.39
CA LYS A 97 1.96 -6.40 2.38
C LYS A 97 2.91 -6.07 3.53
N ASN A 98 2.71 -6.67 4.70
CA ASN A 98 3.61 -6.47 5.84
C ASN A 98 4.93 -7.22 5.68
N GLU A 99 4.91 -8.43 5.10
CA GLU A 99 6.11 -9.20 4.77
C GLU A 99 6.97 -8.48 3.72
N GLU A 100 6.35 -7.92 2.67
CA GLU A 100 7.04 -7.10 1.67
C GLU A 100 7.68 -5.86 2.30
N LYS A 101 6.99 -5.19 3.22
CA LYS A 101 7.54 -4.05 3.96
C LYS A 101 8.72 -4.48 4.84
N LEU A 102 8.60 -5.61 5.53
CA LEU A 102 9.66 -6.15 6.36
C LEU A 102 10.91 -6.48 5.52
N ALA A 103 10.72 -7.15 4.38
CA ALA A 103 11.80 -7.47 3.45
C ALA A 103 12.50 -6.22 2.92
N ARG A 104 11.74 -5.17 2.56
CA ARG A 104 12.31 -3.88 2.14
C ARG A 104 13.15 -3.23 3.24
N ILE A 105 12.65 -3.21 4.48
CA ILE A 105 13.38 -2.65 5.63
C ILE A 105 14.66 -3.45 5.89
N GLN A 106 14.59 -4.79 5.88
CA GLN A 106 15.75 -5.65 6.06
C GLN A 106 16.79 -5.45 4.96
N SER A 107 16.38 -5.36 3.70
CA SER A 107 17.27 -5.06 2.58
C SER A 107 17.96 -3.70 2.76
N LYS A 108 17.22 -2.68 3.18
CA LYS A 108 17.78 -1.34 3.40
C LYS A 108 18.74 -1.31 4.58
N ASN A 109 18.40 -2.00 5.67
CA ASN A 109 19.30 -2.15 6.81
C ASN A 109 20.60 -2.84 6.41
N ARG A 110 20.52 -3.90 5.60
CA ARG A 110 21.72 -4.60 5.11
C ARG A 110 22.56 -3.74 4.18
N GLU A 111 21.93 -2.94 3.32
CA GLU A 111 22.63 -1.94 2.49
C GLU A 111 23.37 -0.91 3.35
N LEU A 112 22.74 -0.37 4.40
CA LEU A 112 23.35 0.60 5.31
C LEU A 112 24.47 0.00 6.16
N GLN A 113 24.29 -1.23 6.65
CA GLN A 113 25.36 -1.97 7.33
C GLN A 113 26.58 -2.11 6.41
N MET A 114 26.34 -2.42 5.14
CA MET A 114 27.40 -2.58 4.16
C MET A 114 28.12 -1.28 3.84
N GLU A 115 27.36 -0.20 3.65
CA GLU A 115 27.89 1.14 3.43
C GLU A 115 28.79 1.61 4.59
N ASN A 116 28.36 1.34 5.84
CA ASN A 116 29.16 1.65 7.02
C ASN A 116 30.48 0.86 7.04
N ILE A 117 30.44 -0.46 6.80
CA ILE A 117 31.63 -1.31 6.78
C ILE A 117 32.62 -0.84 5.70
N ILE A 118 32.13 -0.58 4.48
CA ILE A 118 32.97 -0.08 3.39
C ILE A 118 33.59 1.27 3.78
N THR A 119 32.81 2.17 4.39
CA THR A 119 33.31 3.48 4.83
C THR A 119 34.39 3.34 5.91
N ASP A 120 34.20 2.43 6.86
CA ASP A 120 35.20 2.16 7.90
C ASP A 120 36.49 1.57 7.33
N ILE A 121 36.40 0.67 6.34
CA ILE A 121 37.58 0.14 5.64
C ILE A 121 38.29 1.27 4.87
N MET A 122 37.56 2.08 4.10
CA MET A 122 38.12 3.17 3.30
C MET A 122 38.80 4.26 4.14
N THR A 123 38.32 4.46 5.38
CA THR A 123 38.89 5.42 6.33
C THR A 123 39.99 4.82 7.23
N GLY A 124 40.32 3.54 7.04
CA GLY A 124 41.32 2.83 7.82
C GLY A 124 40.90 2.50 9.25
N ARG A 125 39.60 2.61 9.58
CA ARG A 125 39.05 2.24 10.89
C ARG A 125 38.80 0.73 11.05
N ALA A 126 38.67 0.00 9.95
CA ALA A 126 38.47 -1.45 9.95
C ALA A 126 39.30 -2.13 8.86
N THR A 127 39.49 -3.45 8.99
CA THR A 127 40.17 -4.29 7.99
C THR A 127 39.21 -5.33 7.39
N LEU A 128 39.48 -5.77 6.16
CA LEU A 128 38.67 -6.78 5.45
C LEU A 128 38.60 -8.13 6.19
N GLU A 129 39.60 -8.45 7.01
CA GLU A 129 39.67 -9.69 7.80
C GLU A 129 38.57 -9.78 8.88
N GLN A 130 38.01 -8.64 9.28
CA GLN A 130 36.97 -8.55 10.31
C GLN A 130 35.55 -8.75 9.74
N VAL A 131 35.42 -8.85 8.41
CA VAL A 131 34.12 -9.01 7.74
C VAL A 131 33.82 -10.49 7.49
N PRO A 132 32.62 -10.99 7.84
CA PRO A 132 32.23 -12.37 7.56
C PRO A 132 32.33 -12.71 6.06
N PRO A 133 32.77 -13.93 5.69
CA PRO A 133 32.88 -14.34 4.28
C PRO A 133 31.57 -14.23 3.47
N CYS A 134 30.43 -14.46 4.11
CA CYS A 134 29.11 -14.31 3.48
C CYS A 134 28.73 -12.85 3.21
N ASP A 135 29.30 -11.91 3.95
CA ASP A 135 29.12 -10.48 3.72
C ASP A 135 30.11 -9.96 2.67
N LEU A 136 31.30 -10.55 2.54
CA LEU A 136 32.27 -10.28 1.45
C LEU A 136 31.63 -10.41 0.05
N ASP A 137 30.95 -11.51 -0.23
CA ASP A 137 30.24 -11.73 -1.51
C ASP A 137 29.16 -10.67 -1.76
N TYR A 138 28.40 -10.33 -0.72
CA TYR A 138 27.40 -9.26 -0.79
C TYR A 138 28.05 -7.89 -1.04
N MET A 139 29.21 -7.57 -0.42
CA MET A 139 29.94 -6.32 -0.66
C MET A 139 30.34 -6.20 -2.12
N ILE A 140 30.90 -7.27 -2.68
CA ILE A 140 31.35 -7.32 -4.08
C ILE A 140 30.17 -6.99 -5.00
N ARG A 141 29.01 -7.61 -4.77
CA ARG A 141 27.80 -7.35 -5.56
C ARG A 141 27.33 -5.90 -5.46
N VAL A 142 27.27 -5.33 -4.26
CA VAL A 142 26.88 -3.92 -4.06
C VAL A 142 27.87 -2.97 -4.73
N LEU A 143 29.18 -3.21 -4.60
CA LEU A 143 30.23 -2.42 -5.23
C LEU A 143 30.16 -2.49 -6.75
N GLN A 144 29.92 -3.67 -7.31
CA GLN A 144 29.72 -3.85 -8.76
C GLN A 144 28.49 -3.07 -9.26
N GLU A 145 27.38 -3.10 -8.53
CA GLU A 145 26.16 -2.37 -8.87
C GLU A 145 26.39 -0.84 -8.81
N ARG A 146 27.05 -0.35 -7.76
CA ARG A 146 27.45 1.06 -7.65
C ARG A 146 28.41 1.48 -8.77
N MET A 147 29.42 0.67 -9.07
CA MET A 147 30.36 0.94 -10.15
C MET A 147 29.64 0.99 -11.51
N LYS A 148 28.64 0.13 -11.74
CA LYS A 148 27.80 0.18 -12.94
C LYS A 148 26.98 1.47 -13.02
N LEU A 149 26.39 1.92 -11.91
CA LEU A 149 25.66 3.19 -11.85
C LEU A 149 26.58 4.39 -12.15
N VAL A 150 27.78 4.41 -11.58
CA VAL A 150 28.77 5.46 -11.86
C VAL A 150 29.18 5.46 -13.33
N LYS A 151 29.48 4.28 -13.91
CA LYS A 151 29.78 4.14 -15.34
C LYS A 151 28.63 4.66 -16.22
N ASN A 152 27.39 4.25 -15.94
CA ASN A 152 26.22 4.72 -16.68
C ASN A 152 26.05 6.25 -16.59
N ARG A 153 26.31 6.84 -15.42
CA ARG A 153 26.28 8.31 -15.26
C ARG A 153 27.34 8.95 -16.14
N ILE A 154 28.60 8.47 -16.11
CA ILE A 154 29.70 8.99 -16.93
C ILE A 154 29.33 8.91 -18.42
N SER A 155 28.84 7.77 -18.89
CA SER A 155 28.41 7.60 -20.29
C SER A 155 27.25 8.53 -20.67
N ASN A 156 26.28 8.76 -19.78
CA ASN A 156 25.22 9.73 -20.02
C ASN A 156 25.76 11.16 -20.09
N TRP A 157 26.74 11.52 -19.25
CA TRP A 157 27.43 12.81 -19.32
C TRP A 157 28.18 12.96 -20.65
N GLU A 158 28.95 11.96 -21.07
CA GLU A 158 29.68 11.94 -22.35
C GLU A 158 28.73 12.07 -23.55
N ASN A 159 27.60 11.35 -23.54
CA ASN A 159 26.59 11.43 -24.58
C ASN A 159 25.93 12.83 -24.65
N ASN A 160 25.65 13.45 -23.51
CA ASN A 160 25.11 14.82 -23.46
C ASN A 160 26.14 15.86 -23.93
N ILE A 161 27.44 15.61 -23.77
CA ILE A 161 28.49 16.49 -24.31
C ILE A 161 28.61 16.33 -25.82
N ASN A 162 28.58 15.09 -26.33
CA ASN A 162 28.72 14.79 -27.76
C ASN A 162 27.45 15.06 -28.57
N ASN A 163 26.28 15.11 -27.91
CA ASN A 163 24.99 15.39 -28.53
C ASN A 163 24.18 16.32 -27.62
N PRO A 164 24.53 17.62 -27.57
CA PRO A 164 23.89 18.56 -26.66
C PRO A 164 22.39 18.64 -26.97
N PRO A 165 21.51 18.62 -25.95
CA PRO A 165 20.09 18.79 -26.16
C PRO A 165 19.87 20.11 -26.90
N PHE A 166 19.12 20.05 -28.00
CA PHE A 166 18.81 21.21 -28.84
C PHE A 166 18.21 22.31 -27.94
N GLN A 167 18.95 23.40 -27.75
CA GLN A 167 18.48 24.53 -26.96
C GLN A 167 17.38 25.23 -27.75
N ASN A 168 16.12 24.91 -27.43
CA ASN A 168 15.02 25.76 -27.84
C ASN A 168 15.07 27.02 -26.96
N SER A 169 15.65 28.08 -27.51
CA SER A 169 15.69 29.38 -26.87
C SER A 169 14.28 29.93 -26.74
N ASN A 170 13.66 29.74 -25.58
CA ASN A 170 12.72 30.72 -25.04
C ASN A 170 13.09 30.95 -23.58
N THR A 171 13.71 32.10 -23.39
CA THR A 171 14.04 32.73 -22.12
C THR A 171 12.82 32.83 -21.23
N ASN A 172 12.91 32.29 -20.02
CA ASN A 172 12.71 33.10 -18.82
C ASN A 172 13.55 32.52 -17.69
N ARG A 173 14.58 33.29 -17.35
CA ARG A 173 15.33 33.18 -16.11
C ARG A 173 14.37 33.55 -14.99
N ASP A 174 14.17 32.64 -14.05
CA ASP A 174 14.20 32.98 -12.63
C ASP A 174 14.62 31.73 -11.85
N ASP A 175 15.64 31.96 -11.03
CA ASP A 175 16.41 30.99 -10.31
C ASP A 175 15.57 30.18 -9.32
N ASN A 176 15.83 28.88 -9.26
CA ASN A 176 16.09 28.21 -7.98
C ASN A 176 16.78 26.86 -8.20
N LEU A 177 18.10 26.85 -7.95
CA LEU A 177 18.86 25.66 -7.64
C LEU A 177 18.20 24.94 -6.45
N LYS A 178 17.46 23.86 -6.71
CA LYS A 178 17.28 22.78 -5.74
C LYS A 178 18.24 21.67 -6.09
N ILE A 179 19.44 21.79 -5.51
CA ILE A 179 20.35 20.67 -5.32
C ILE A 179 19.62 19.69 -4.39
N ASN A 180 19.14 18.58 -4.93
CA ASN A 180 18.45 17.56 -4.14
C ASN A 180 19.48 16.73 -3.36
N SER A 181 19.85 17.24 -2.19
CA SER A 181 20.34 16.47 -1.05
C SER A 181 19.27 16.49 0.06
N SER A 182 18.86 15.29 0.51
CA SER A 182 18.20 14.92 1.80
C SER A 182 17.20 13.80 1.46
N LEU A 183 17.43 12.53 1.82
CA LEU A 183 17.32 11.93 3.15
C LEU A 183 16.08 12.36 3.96
N CYS A 184 15.27 11.35 4.29
CA CYS A 184 14.25 11.28 5.36
C CYS A 184 12.88 11.96 5.18
N HIS A 185 11.87 11.08 5.20
CA HIS A 185 10.46 11.21 5.63
C HIS A 185 9.48 12.01 4.74
N GLU A 186 8.44 11.33 4.25
CA GLU A 186 7.06 11.50 4.76
C GLU A 186 6.19 10.27 4.41
N ASP A 187 5.31 9.93 5.35
CA ASP A 187 4.22 8.97 5.22
C ASP A 187 3.24 9.43 4.13
N GLY A 188 3.09 8.64 3.07
CA GLY A 188 2.07 8.83 2.03
C GLY A 188 1.16 7.61 1.94
N VAL A 189 -0.05 7.75 2.49
CA VAL A 189 -1.16 6.82 2.28
C VAL A 189 -1.44 6.75 0.78
N MET A 190 -1.22 5.59 0.15
CA MET A 190 -1.70 5.33 -1.21
C MET A 190 -3.21 5.13 -1.15
N GLU A 191 -3.96 6.18 -1.49
CA GLU A 191 -5.32 6.06 -2.01
C GLU A 191 -5.27 5.32 -3.35
N ALA A 192 -5.97 4.19 -3.43
CA ALA A 192 -6.20 3.49 -4.68
C ALA A 192 -7.26 4.26 -5.47
N SER A 193 -6.83 5.04 -6.45
CA SER A 193 -7.70 5.58 -7.49
C SER A 193 -8.15 4.41 -8.39
N THR A 194 -9.42 4.05 -8.33
CA THR A 194 -10.03 3.13 -9.30
C THR A 194 -10.29 3.92 -10.58
N SER A 195 -9.60 3.59 -11.67
CA SER A 195 -9.90 4.10 -13.01
C SER A 195 -11.32 3.69 -13.42
N ARG A 196 -12.17 4.69 -13.69
CA ARG A 196 -13.38 4.51 -14.50
C ARG A 196 -12.93 4.21 -15.93
N ASN A 197 -13.16 2.98 -16.38
CA ASN A 197 -13.26 2.72 -17.82
C ASN A 197 -14.68 3.07 -18.24
N ASN A 198 -14.83 4.22 -18.90
CA ASN A 198 -15.96 4.48 -19.76
C ASN A 198 -15.79 3.61 -21.02
N HIS A 199 -16.70 2.67 -21.22
CA HIS A 199 -16.98 2.13 -22.56
C HIS A 199 -18.37 2.57 -22.95
N THR A 200 -18.41 3.66 -23.70
CA THR A 200 -19.40 3.89 -24.75
C THR A 200 -19.09 2.96 -25.90
N SER A 201 -20.02 2.07 -26.23
CA SER A 201 -20.24 1.56 -27.59
C SER A 201 -21.70 1.14 -27.72
N GLU A 202 -22.37 1.83 -28.64
CA GLU A 202 -23.55 1.52 -29.46
C GLU A 202 -24.53 0.40 -29.05
#